data_AF-A0A6S7EY86-F1
#
_entry.id   AF-A0A6S7EY86-F1
#
_cell.length_a   1.000
_cell.length_b   1.000
_cell.length_c   1.000
_cell.angle_alpha   90.00
_cell.angle_beta   90.00
_cell.angle_gamma   90.00
#
_symmetry.space_group_name_H-M   'P 1'
#
loop_
_entity.id
_entity.type
_entity.pdbx_description
1 polymer ?
#
loop_
_entity_poly.entity_id
_entity_poly.type
_entity_poly.pdbx_seq_one_letter_code
_entity_poly.pdbx_strand_id
1 'polypeptide(L)'
;MQENTPSAQPASGTSQRQRFESLASTLAAQRARLSRWQAVLPEYQKKYEDVLAPLETVEVELKARLVACFDHACKQKELTKAERALASEIAAQLAQETLDAIVLDGTPAECDTDRLKSLYLKHAGSDYDAGVEDGQDEDDTEAPQAKPADAISASVAEALAEIDALVAADPDRLAGVGEERYARYNQALEAQLAMLASDIAAEEDGFKAKYHFDPAQSIDPSELMEDLDAEIADAEEYIGELEFELSQFVDMQQVKAWLKAMKQQLAATRRREGRG
;
A
#
# COMPACT_ATOMS: atom_id res chain seq x y z
N MET A 1 47.15 -62.04 20.09
CA MET A 1 46.53 -62.10 18.75
C MET A 1 45.40 -61.07 18.74
N GLN A 2 45.28 -60.38 17.61
CA GLN A 2 44.64 -59.09 17.39
C GLN A 2 43.27 -58.86 18.03
N GLU A 3 43.13 -57.66 18.59
CA GLU A 3 41.87 -56.99 18.89
C GLU A 3 41.10 -56.73 17.58
N ASN A 4 39.81 -57.02 17.60
CA ASN A 4 38.89 -56.71 16.52
C ASN A 4 37.93 -55.64 17.07
N THR A 5 38.10 -54.40 16.64
CA THR A 5 37.19 -53.29 16.94
C THR A 5 36.55 -52.82 15.62
N PRO A 6 35.21 -52.75 15.54
CA PRO A 6 34.51 -52.35 14.34
C PRO A 6 34.59 -50.84 14.15
N SER A 7 35.00 -50.38 12.96
CA SER A 7 34.81 -48.99 12.53
C SER A 7 33.37 -48.81 12.06
N ALA A 8 32.50 -48.37 12.96
CA ALA A 8 31.23 -47.74 12.60
C ALA A 8 31.45 -46.22 12.64
N GLN A 9 31.55 -45.60 11.46
CA GLN A 9 31.39 -44.15 11.30
C GLN A 9 29.90 -43.85 11.02
N PRO A 10 29.24 -43.04 11.84
CA PRO A 10 28.13 -42.21 11.38
C PRO A 10 28.35 -40.73 11.75
N ALA A 11 27.78 -39.82 10.94
CA ALA A 11 27.42 -38.40 11.25
C ALA A 11 27.77 -37.33 10.18
N SER A 12 28.02 -37.69 8.92
CA SER A 12 28.25 -36.69 7.85
C SER A 12 27.15 -36.62 6.78
N GLY A 13 26.12 -37.49 6.86
CA GLY A 13 25.06 -37.64 5.84
C GLY A 13 23.69 -37.07 6.21
N THR A 14 23.63 -36.10 7.14
CA THR A 14 22.38 -35.52 7.64
C THR A 14 22.21 -34.03 7.33
N SER A 15 23.29 -33.31 6.98
CA SER A 15 23.24 -31.85 6.86
C SER A 15 22.60 -31.37 5.56
N GLN A 16 22.89 -31.98 4.41
CA GLN A 16 22.26 -31.59 3.13
C GLN A 16 20.78 -31.97 3.10
N ARG A 17 20.42 -33.12 3.69
CA ARG A 17 19.02 -33.53 3.87
C ARG A 17 18.25 -32.57 4.77
N GLN A 18 18.80 -32.16 5.91
CA GLN A 18 18.16 -31.18 6.79
C GLN A 18 17.97 -29.83 6.09
N ARG A 19 18.95 -29.39 5.29
CA ARG A 19 18.83 -28.19 4.46
C ARG A 19 17.72 -28.34 3.43
N PHE A 20 17.62 -29.50 2.78
CA PHE A 20 16.55 -29.80 1.84
C PHE A 20 15.17 -29.72 2.49
N GLU A 21 14.99 -30.36 3.64
CA GLU A 21 13.73 -30.34 4.39
C GLU A 21 13.34 -28.91 4.80
N SER A 22 14.31 -28.11 5.25
CA SER A 22 14.10 -26.69 5.56
C SER A 22 13.71 -25.88 4.32
N LEU A 23 14.43 -26.01 3.21
CA LEU A 23 14.15 -25.28 1.97
C LEU A 23 12.79 -25.67 1.38
N ALA A 24 12.43 -26.95 1.44
CA ALA A 24 11.12 -27.44 1.00
C ALA A 24 9.99 -26.84 1.84
N SER A 25 10.18 -26.75 3.16
CA SER A 25 9.23 -26.09 4.07
C SER A 25 9.09 -24.58 3.75
N THR A 26 10.22 -23.89 3.57
CA THR A 26 10.21 -22.46 3.17
C THR A 26 9.52 -22.26 1.82
N LEU A 27 9.76 -23.13 0.86
CA LEU A 27 9.12 -23.06 -0.47
C LEU A 27 7.60 -23.26 -0.36
N ALA A 28 7.15 -24.22 0.45
CA ALA A 28 5.73 -24.42 0.72
C ALA A 28 5.09 -23.16 1.35
N ALA A 29 5.77 -22.52 2.30
CA ALA A 29 5.31 -21.28 2.93
C ALA A 29 5.22 -20.12 1.93
N GLN A 30 6.25 -19.93 1.08
CA GLN A 30 6.23 -18.89 0.06
C GLN A 30 5.15 -19.13 -1.00
N ARG A 31 4.94 -20.39 -1.43
CA ARG A 31 3.84 -20.73 -2.35
C ARG A 31 2.47 -20.44 -1.74
N ALA A 32 2.30 -20.73 -0.46
CA ALA A 32 1.09 -20.37 0.26
C ALA A 32 0.90 -18.85 0.33
N ARG A 33 1.97 -18.07 0.53
CA ARG A 33 1.92 -16.61 0.50
C ARG A 33 1.51 -16.08 -0.88
N LEU A 34 2.11 -16.57 -1.96
CA LEU A 34 1.74 -16.21 -3.32
C LEU A 34 0.26 -16.53 -3.61
N SER A 35 -0.19 -17.73 -3.21
CA SER A 35 -1.59 -18.11 -3.39
C SER A 35 -2.56 -17.23 -2.61
N ARG A 36 -2.16 -16.67 -1.46
CA ARG A 36 -2.97 -15.70 -0.71
C ARG A 36 -3.06 -14.37 -1.44
N TRP A 37 -1.94 -13.86 -1.94
CA TRP A 37 -1.92 -12.67 -2.81
C TRP A 37 -2.88 -12.83 -3.98
N GLN A 38 -2.75 -13.90 -4.75
CA GLN A 38 -3.60 -14.17 -5.91
C GLN A 38 -5.10 -14.31 -5.57
N ALA A 39 -5.42 -14.79 -4.36
CA ALA A 39 -6.80 -14.90 -3.90
C ALA A 39 -7.37 -13.55 -3.43
N VAL A 40 -6.59 -12.76 -2.69
CA VAL A 40 -7.07 -11.50 -2.10
C VAL A 40 -7.14 -10.37 -3.12
N LEU A 41 -6.25 -10.33 -4.12
CA LEU A 41 -6.22 -9.26 -5.12
C LEU A 41 -7.58 -8.99 -5.81
N PRO A 42 -8.29 -9.98 -6.38
CA PRO A 42 -9.58 -9.72 -7.01
C PRO A 42 -10.68 -9.34 -5.99
N GLU A 43 -10.60 -9.84 -4.75
CA GLU A 43 -11.55 -9.50 -3.70
C GLU A 43 -11.36 -8.04 -3.23
N TYR A 44 -10.10 -7.65 -2.99
CA TYR A 44 -9.71 -6.29 -2.65
C TYR A 44 -10.10 -5.33 -3.77
N GLN A 45 -9.70 -5.61 -5.01
CA GLN A 45 -10.02 -4.78 -6.16
C GLN A 45 -11.51 -4.53 -6.29
N LYS A 46 -12.31 -5.60 -6.21
CA LYS A 46 -13.75 -5.48 -6.33
C LYS A 46 -14.34 -4.62 -5.21
N LYS A 47 -13.92 -4.84 -3.96
CA LYS A 47 -14.44 -4.09 -2.82
C LYS A 47 -14.00 -2.63 -2.83
N TYR A 48 -12.77 -2.36 -3.24
CA TYR A 48 -12.27 -1.01 -3.48
C TYR A 48 -13.13 -0.29 -4.54
N GLU A 49 -13.32 -0.90 -5.71
CA GLU A 49 -14.11 -0.32 -6.81
C GLU A 49 -15.61 -0.17 -6.47
N ASP A 50 -16.20 -1.13 -5.77
CA ASP A 50 -17.63 -1.14 -5.45
C ASP A 50 -17.99 -0.23 -4.27
N VAL A 51 -17.05 0.04 -3.34
CA VAL A 51 -17.33 0.70 -2.06
C VAL A 51 -16.41 1.88 -1.80
N LEU A 52 -15.10 1.67 -1.66
CA LEU A 52 -14.19 2.72 -1.20
C LEU A 52 -14.04 3.86 -2.23
N ALA A 53 -13.80 3.55 -3.50
CA ALA A 53 -13.63 4.56 -4.55
C ALA A 53 -14.85 5.51 -4.71
N PRO A 54 -16.10 5.01 -4.66
CA PRO A 54 -17.27 5.87 -4.56
C PRO A 54 -17.29 6.79 -3.31
N LEU A 55 -16.84 6.30 -2.15
CA LEU A 55 -16.76 7.11 -0.93
C LEU A 55 -15.71 8.21 -1.06
N GLU A 56 -14.52 7.90 -1.57
CA GLU A 56 -13.46 8.89 -1.86
C GLU A 56 -13.97 10.00 -2.78
N THR A 57 -14.74 9.64 -3.81
CA THR A 57 -15.40 10.60 -4.72
C THR A 57 -16.37 11.52 -3.96
N VAL A 58 -17.23 10.94 -3.11
CA VAL A 58 -18.19 11.70 -2.30
C VAL A 58 -17.49 12.62 -1.32
N GLU A 59 -16.43 12.14 -0.67
CA GLU A 59 -15.62 12.93 0.27
C GLU A 59 -15.04 14.17 -0.42
N VAL A 60 -14.41 14.00 -1.59
CA VAL A 60 -13.87 15.09 -2.40
C VAL A 60 -14.95 16.10 -2.78
N GLU A 61 -16.15 15.65 -3.16
CA GLU A 61 -17.26 16.55 -3.46
C GLU A 61 -17.74 17.34 -2.24
N LEU A 62 -17.86 16.68 -1.08
CA LEU A 62 -18.30 17.33 0.16
C LEU A 62 -17.28 18.36 0.62
N LYS A 63 -15.98 18.04 0.55
CA LYS A 63 -14.90 19.00 0.81
C LYS A 63 -14.96 20.20 -0.13
N ALA A 64 -15.14 19.98 -1.43
CA ALA A 64 -15.28 21.06 -2.40
C ALA A 64 -16.51 21.96 -2.10
N ARG A 65 -17.63 21.37 -1.65
CA ARG A 65 -18.81 22.12 -1.20
C ARG A 65 -18.51 22.93 0.07
N LEU A 66 -17.80 22.37 1.04
CA LEU A 66 -17.37 23.09 2.25
C LEU A 66 -16.49 24.29 1.92
N VAL A 67 -15.53 24.14 1.02
CA VAL A 67 -14.69 25.25 0.53
C VAL A 67 -15.56 26.38 -0.02
N ALA A 68 -16.57 26.05 -0.85
CA ALA A 68 -17.50 27.05 -1.38
C ALA A 68 -18.35 27.71 -0.28
N CYS A 69 -18.75 26.96 0.76
CA CYS A 69 -19.44 27.49 1.93
C CYS A 69 -18.57 28.47 2.72
N PHE A 70 -17.29 28.17 2.94
CA PHE A 70 -16.36 29.10 3.60
C PHE A 70 -16.08 30.36 2.77
N ASP A 71 -15.92 30.23 1.45
CA ASP A 71 -15.80 31.38 0.55
C ASP A 71 -17.03 32.30 0.65
N HIS A 72 -18.23 31.72 0.67
CA HIS A 72 -19.46 32.46 0.84
C HIS A 72 -19.53 33.14 2.21
N ALA A 73 -19.20 32.41 3.29
CA ALA A 73 -19.15 32.94 4.65
C ALA A 73 -18.21 34.14 4.75
N CYS A 74 -17.04 34.09 4.10
CA CYS A 74 -16.08 35.21 4.09
C CYS A 74 -16.66 36.53 3.50
N LYS A 75 -17.72 36.45 2.68
CA LYS A 75 -18.41 37.63 2.10
C LYS A 75 -19.47 38.22 3.02
N GLN A 76 -19.89 37.48 4.05
CA GLN A 76 -20.96 37.91 4.95
C GLN A 76 -20.46 38.93 5.98
N LYS A 77 -21.26 39.98 6.20
CA LYS A 77 -20.90 41.09 7.11
C LYS A 77 -21.00 40.71 8.59
N GLU A 78 -21.67 39.61 8.88
CA GLU A 78 -21.89 39.13 10.24
C GLU A 78 -20.60 38.59 10.86
N LEU A 79 -19.66 38.09 10.06
CA LEU A 79 -18.35 37.60 10.52
C LEU A 79 -17.37 38.76 10.76
N THR A 80 -16.72 38.70 11.93
CA THR A 80 -15.64 39.61 12.27
C THR A 80 -14.44 39.40 11.34
N LYS A 81 -13.50 40.36 11.33
CA LYS A 81 -12.26 40.23 10.55
C LYS A 81 -11.46 38.97 10.93
N ALA A 82 -11.43 38.61 12.21
CA ALA A 82 -10.70 37.44 12.69
C ALA A 82 -11.39 36.13 12.30
N GLU A 83 -12.72 36.07 12.34
CA GLU A 83 -13.48 34.89 11.91
C GLU A 83 -13.38 34.69 10.40
N ARG A 84 -13.42 35.77 9.60
CA ARG A 84 -13.20 35.70 8.15
C ARG A 84 -11.78 35.24 7.78
N ALA A 85 -10.77 35.67 8.53
CA ALA A 85 -9.40 35.20 8.33
C ALA A 85 -9.28 33.69 8.61
N LEU A 86 -9.88 33.21 9.71
CA LEU A 86 -9.89 31.79 10.03
C LEU A 86 -10.66 30.96 8.99
N ALA A 87 -11.84 31.43 8.57
CA ALA A 87 -12.61 30.78 7.51
C ALA A 87 -11.83 30.72 6.18
N SER A 88 -11.06 31.76 5.86
CA SER A 88 -10.18 31.79 4.68
C SER A 88 -9.03 30.79 4.79
N GLU A 89 -8.42 30.66 5.96
CA GLU A 89 -7.34 29.69 6.21
C GLU A 89 -7.85 28.24 6.07
N ILE A 90 -9.02 27.95 6.64
CA ILE A 90 -9.66 26.64 6.53
C ILE A 90 -10.05 26.35 5.07
N ALA A 91 -10.61 27.33 4.36
CA ALA A 91 -10.93 27.18 2.94
C ALA A 91 -9.69 26.88 2.08
N ALA A 92 -8.55 27.54 2.37
CA ALA A 92 -7.31 27.28 1.66
C ALA A 92 -6.79 25.85 1.93
N GLN A 93 -6.77 25.43 3.19
CA GLN A 93 -6.30 24.10 3.57
C GLN A 93 -7.17 22.99 2.95
N LEU A 94 -8.49 23.09 3.09
CA LEU A 94 -9.42 22.12 2.51
C LEU A 94 -9.33 22.11 0.98
N ALA A 95 -9.20 23.27 0.34
CA ALA A 95 -9.05 23.32 -1.11
C ALA A 95 -7.76 22.66 -1.58
N GLN A 96 -6.65 22.84 -0.84
CA GLN A 96 -5.39 22.18 -1.15
C GLN A 96 -5.52 20.66 -1.01
N GLU A 97 -5.99 20.19 0.15
CA GLU A 97 -6.16 18.75 0.43
C GLU A 97 -7.08 18.08 -0.60
N THR A 98 -8.16 18.76 -0.99
CA THR A 98 -9.09 18.26 -2.01
C THR A 98 -8.44 18.21 -3.40
N LEU A 99 -7.60 19.21 -3.74
CA LEU A 99 -6.87 19.21 -5.01
C LEU A 99 -5.78 18.14 -5.04
N ASP A 100 -5.08 17.93 -3.91
CA ASP A 100 -4.08 16.88 -3.76
C ASP A 100 -4.73 15.49 -3.98
N ALA A 101 -5.89 15.22 -3.37
CA ALA A 101 -6.63 13.98 -3.58
C ALA A 101 -7.06 13.76 -5.05
N ILE A 102 -7.46 14.82 -5.76
CA ILE A 102 -7.85 14.70 -7.18
C ILE A 102 -6.65 14.50 -8.09
N VAL A 103 -5.55 15.22 -7.84
CA VAL A 103 -4.40 15.31 -8.76
C VAL A 103 -3.37 14.23 -8.50
N LEU A 104 -3.09 13.90 -7.24
CA LEU A 104 -2.05 12.93 -6.87
C LEU A 104 -2.61 11.51 -6.78
N ASP A 105 -3.77 11.35 -6.16
CA ASP A 105 -4.37 10.02 -5.93
C ASP A 105 -5.27 9.58 -7.10
N GLY A 106 -5.48 10.49 -8.07
CA GLY A 106 -6.29 10.22 -9.26
C GLY A 106 -7.78 10.04 -8.97
N THR A 107 -8.23 10.42 -7.76
CA THR A 107 -9.61 10.27 -7.32
C THR A 107 -10.54 11.03 -8.27
N PRO A 108 -11.47 10.33 -8.95
CA PRO A 108 -12.43 10.99 -9.81
C PRO A 108 -13.24 12.00 -9.02
N ALA A 109 -13.44 13.18 -9.58
CA ALA A 109 -14.32 14.18 -8.99
C ALA A 109 -15.24 14.75 -10.06
N GLU A 110 -16.55 14.75 -9.79
CA GLU A 110 -17.52 15.49 -10.62
C GLU A 110 -17.55 16.99 -10.28
N CYS A 111 -16.72 17.44 -9.34
CA CYS A 111 -16.66 18.83 -8.93
C CYS A 111 -15.87 19.69 -9.93
N ASP A 112 -16.19 20.99 -9.96
CA ASP A 112 -15.53 21.97 -10.83
C ASP A 112 -14.13 22.29 -10.28
N THR A 113 -13.12 21.55 -10.76
CA THR A 113 -11.72 21.64 -10.33
C THR A 113 -11.11 23.02 -10.62
N ASP A 114 -11.43 23.63 -11.76
CA ASP A 114 -10.98 24.98 -12.11
C ASP A 114 -11.51 26.03 -11.12
N ARG A 115 -12.78 25.88 -10.72
CA ARG A 115 -13.37 26.70 -9.67
C ARG A 115 -12.71 26.44 -8.32
N LEU A 116 -12.38 25.20 -7.99
CA LEU A 116 -11.69 24.86 -6.74
C LEU A 116 -10.27 25.46 -6.70
N LYS A 117 -9.49 25.36 -7.77
CA LYS A 117 -8.18 26.04 -7.93
C LYS A 117 -8.30 27.55 -7.79
N SER A 118 -9.34 28.14 -8.38
CA SER A 118 -9.61 29.58 -8.25
C SER A 118 -9.92 30.00 -6.80
N LEU A 119 -10.64 29.15 -6.06
CA LEU A 119 -10.92 29.38 -4.64
C LEU A 119 -9.64 29.21 -3.79
N TYR A 120 -8.82 28.21 -4.07
CA TYR A 120 -7.51 28.05 -3.44
C TYR A 120 -6.63 29.28 -3.66
N LEU A 121 -6.44 29.72 -4.91
CA LEU A 121 -5.65 30.91 -5.24
C LEU A 121 -6.14 32.14 -4.48
N LYS A 122 -7.46 32.33 -4.37
CA LYS A 122 -8.05 33.43 -3.62
C LYS A 122 -7.71 33.40 -2.13
N HIS A 123 -7.71 32.22 -1.52
CA HIS A 123 -7.61 32.06 -0.07
C HIS A 123 -6.17 31.82 0.43
N ALA A 124 -5.37 31.07 -0.32
CA ALA A 124 -3.96 30.81 -0.05
C ALA A 124 -3.04 31.94 -0.57
N GLY A 125 -3.44 32.63 -1.64
CA GLY A 125 -2.62 33.66 -2.29
C GLY A 125 -1.47 33.10 -3.13
N SER A 126 -1.39 31.78 -3.29
CA SER A 126 -0.49 31.07 -4.19
C SER A 126 -1.30 30.34 -5.25
N ASP A 127 -0.77 30.27 -6.46
CA ASP A 127 -1.33 29.41 -7.49
C ASP A 127 -0.96 27.96 -7.17
N TYR A 128 -1.96 27.07 -7.21
CA TYR A 128 -1.75 25.65 -6.92
C TYR A 128 -0.80 25.03 -7.95
N ASP A 129 -0.90 25.46 -9.22
CA ASP A 129 -0.09 24.93 -10.32
C ASP A 129 1.29 25.60 -10.43
N ALA A 130 1.64 26.59 -9.60
CA ALA A 130 2.89 27.36 -9.73
C ALA A 130 4.18 26.57 -9.44
N GLY A 131 4.06 25.35 -8.89
CA GLY A 131 5.18 24.42 -8.69
C GLY A 131 5.34 23.37 -9.79
N VAL A 132 4.42 23.32 -10.76
CA VAL A 132 4.39 22.31 -11.83
C VAL A 132 5.13 22.85 -13.06
N GLU A 133 6.39 23.26 -12.87
CA GLU A 133 7.31 23.40 -14.01
C GLU A 133 7.71 21.98 -14.44
N ASP A 134 7.22 21.60 -15.62
CA ASP A 134 7.47 20.39 -16.43
C ASP A 134 8.73 19.61 -16.01
N GLY A 135 8.57 18.74 -15.02
CA GLY A 135 9.49 17.65 -14.75
C GLY A 135 9.29 16.58 -15.80
N GLN A 136 9.76 16.85 -17.02
CA GLN A 136 10.05 15.79 -17.99
C GLN A 136 11.16 14.94 -17.39
N ASP A 137 10.79 13.96 -16.56
CA ASP A 137 11.66 12.84 -16.29
C ASP A 137 11.79 12.07 -17.61
N GLU A 138 12.94 12.28 -18.25
CA GLU A 138 13.39 11.50 -19.38
C GLU A 138 13.40 10.02 -18.97
N ASP A 139 12.50 9.25 -19.55
CA ASP A 139 12.51 7.79 -19.54
C ASP A 139 13.75 7.31 -20.29
N ASP A 140 14.88 7.24 -19.60
CA ASP A 140 16.03 6.46 -20.01
C ASP A 140 15.73 4.98 -19.74
N THR A 141 14.97 4.39 -20.66
CA THR A 141 14.88 2.94 -20.84
C THR A 141 16.26 2.42 -21.24
N GLU A 142 17.09 2.02 -20.27
CA GLU A 142 18.27 1.19 -20.51
C GLU A 142 18.01 -0.23 -20.00
N ALA A 143 17.65 -1.12 -20.93
CA ALA A 143 17.52 -2.56 -20.70
C ALA A 143 18.90 -3.24 -20.65
N PRO A 144 19.27 -3.95 -19.56
CA PRO A 144 20.39 -4.87 -19.60
C PRO A 144 19.92 -6.25 -20.07
N GLN A 145 20.54 -6.73 -21.14
CA GLN A 145 20.36 -8.06 -21.71
C GLN A 145 20.71 -9.17 -20.71
N ALA A 146 19.84 -10.16 -20.61
CA ALA A 146 20.13 -11.45 -20.00
C ALA A 146 20.90 -12.36 -20.98
N LYS A 147 21.96 -13.01 -20.48
CA LYS A 147 22.39 -14.40 -20.82
C LYS A 147 23.60 -14.79 -19.97
N PRO A 148 23.36 -15.56 -18.89
CA PRO A 148 23.55 -17.01 -18.95
C PRO A 148 22.45 -17.81 -18.21
N ALA A 149 21.17 -17.44 -18.38
CA ALA A 149 20.05 -18.01 -17.63
C ALA A 149 19.55 -19.39 -18.14
N ASP A 150 19.69 -19.68 -19.45
CA ASP A 150 19.06 -20.85 -20.08
C ASP A 150 19.65 -22.21 -19.63
N ALA A 151 20.95 -22.27 -19.31
CA ALA A 151 21.58 -23.51 -18.86
C ALA A 151 21.29 -23.82 -17.38
N ILE A 152 21.12 -22.77 -16.57
CA ILE A 152 20.81 -22.88 -15.14
C ILE A 152 19.33 -23.25 -14.98
N SER A 153 18.43 -22.63 -15.74
CA SER A 153 16.99 -22.93 -15.70
C SER A 153 16.67 -24.37 -16.11
N ALA A 154 17.37 -24.92 -17.12
CA ALA A 154 17.23 -26.32 -17.51
C ALA A 154 17.66 -27.29 -16.39
N SER A 155 18.79 -27.03 -15.73
CA SER A 155 19.25 -27.87 -14.59
C SER A 155 18.34 -27.79 -13.37
N VAL A 156 17.73 -26.62 -13.12
CA VAL A 156 16.77 -26.41 -12.03
C VAL A 156 15.47 -27.15 -12.34
N ALA A 157 14.98 -27.08 -13.58
CA ALA A 157 13.77 -27.78 -14.01
C ALA A 157 13.94 -29.30 -13.96
N GLU A 158 15.08 -29.84 -14.39
CA GLU A 158 15.39 -31.27 -14.31
C GLU A 158 15.46 -31.77 -12.86
N ALA A 159 16.11 -31.02 -11.97
CA ALA A 159 16.20 -31.37 -10.55
C ALA A 159 14.83 -31.34 -9.85
N LEU A 160 13.97 -30.37 -10.17
CA LEU A 160 12.60 -30.31 -9.65
C LEU A 160 11.74 -31.48 -10.17
N ALA A 161 11.84 -31.83 -11.45
CA ALA A 161 11.15 -32.98 -12.01
C ALA A 161 11.62 -34.31 -11.39
N GLU A 162 12.90 -34.44 -11.05
CA GLU A 162 13.42 -35.60 -10.29
C GLU A 162 12.83 -35.66 -8.88
N ILE A 163 12.74 -34.52 -8.17
CA ILE A 163 12.09 -34.45 -6.85
C ILE A 163 10.62 -34.89 -6.94
N ASP A 164 9.85 -34.32 -7.87
CA ASP A 164 8.42 -34.64 -8.03
C ASP A 164 8.20 -36.12 -8.40
N ALA A 165 9.03 -36.68 -9.28
CA ALA A 165 8.98 -38.08 -9.66
C ALA A 165 9.30 -39.02 -8.48
N LEU A 166 10.24 -38.64 -7.61
CA LEU A 166 10.57 -39.41 -6.41
C LEU A 166 9.44 -39.38 -5.39
N VAL A 167 8.85 -38.20 -5.14
CA VAL A 167 7.71 -38.04 -4.23
C VAL A 167 6.49 -38.84 -4.73
N ALA A 168 6.19 -38.79 -6.03
CA ALA A 168 5.07 -39.51 -6.62
C ALA A 168 5.24 -41.04 -6.59
N ALA A 169 6.49 -41.53 -6.63
CA ALA A 169 6.78 -42.95 -6.60
C ALA A 169 6.70 -43.56 -5.20
N ASP A 170 7.36 -42.94 -4.22
CA ASP A 170 7.30 -43.30 -2.80
C ASP A 170 8.04 -42.22 -1.97
N PRO A 171 7.37 -41.54 -1.02
CA PRO A 171 7.96 -40.46 -0.23
C PRO A 171 9.16 -40.89 0.62
N ASP A 172 9.28 -42.17 0.98
CA ASP A 172 10.44 -42.69 1.73
C ASP A 172 11.70 -42.83 0.87
N ARG A 173 11.58 -42.79 -0.46
CA ARG A 173 12.74 -42.88 -1.38
C ARG A 173 13.63 -41.66 -1.32
N LEU A 174 13.09 -40.50 -0.92
CA LEU A 174 13.88 -39.30 -0.65
C LEU A 174 14.86 -39.53 0.52
N ALA A 175 14.45 -40.25 1.56
CA ALA A 175 15.28 -40.50 2.73
C ALA A 175 16.57 -41.29 2.43
N GLY A 176 16.60 -42.05 1.32
CA GLY A 176 17.75 -42.85 0.87
C GLY A 176 18.62 -42.21 -0.23
N VAL A 177 18.35 -40.95 -0.58
CA VAL A 177 19.13 -40.22 -1.60
C VAL A 177 20.49 -39.82 -1.05
N GLY A 178 21.54 -39.91 -1.88
CA GLY A 178 22.91 -39.53 -1.49
C GLY A 178 23.11 -38.01 -1.39
N GLU A 179 24.09 -37.59 -0.58
CA GLU A 179 24.43 -36.18 -0.33
C GLU A 179 24.63 -35.33 -1.60
N GLU A 180 25.24 -35.90 -2.65
CA GLU A 180 25.47 -35.17 -3.91
C GLU A 180 24.16 -34.79 -4.61
N ARG A 181 23.14 -35.65 -4.54
CA ARG A 181 21.81 -35.34 -5.09
C ARG A 181 21.07 -34.34 -4.22
N TYR A 182 21.16 -34.45 -2.89
CA TYR A 182 20.62 -33.41 -2.00
C TYR A 182 21.26 -32.04 -2.24
N ALA A 183 22.56 -31.97 -2.52
CA ALA A 183 23.22 -30.72 -2.88
C ALA A 183 22.63 -30.12 -4.18
N ARG A 184 22.37 -30.95 -5.20
CA ARG A 184 21.69 -30.51 -6.44
C ARG A 184 20.26 -30.04 -6.17
N TYR A 185 19.51 -30.77 -5.34
CA TYR A 185 18.15 -30.37 -4.95
C TYR A 185 18.13 -29.06 -4.17
N ASN A 186 19.05 -28.87 -3.23
CA ASN A 186 19.19 -27.63 -2.47
C ASN A 186 19.45 -26.43 -3.39
N GLN A 187 20.35 -26.60 -4.37
CA GLN A 187 20.61 -25.57 -5.38
C GLN A 187 19.36 -25.23 -6.21
N ALA A 188 18.59 -26.25 -6.60
CA ALA A 188 17.35 -26.05 -7.35
C ALA A 188 16.25 -25.37 -6.52
N LEU A 189 16.07 -25.78 -5.25
CA LEU A 189 15.11 -25.18 -4.33
C LEU A 189 15.47 -23.72 -4.00
N GLU A 190 16.76 -23.40 -3.82
CA GLU A 190 17.21 -22.02 -3.62
C GLU A 190 16.95 -21.14 -4.83
N ALA A 191 17.23 -21.64 -6.04
CA ALA A 191 16.90 -20.93 -7.27
C ALA A 191 15.38 -20.71 -7.39
N GLN A 192 14.56 -21.71 -7.05
CA GLN A 192 13.11 -21.58 -7.08
C GLN A 192 12.58 -20.60 -6.03
N LEU A 193 13.14 -20.61 -4.81
CA LEU A 193 12.80 -19.65 -3.77
C LEU A 193 13.15 -18.22 -4.18
N ALA A 194 14.29 -18.01 -4.85
CA ALA A 194 14.68 -16.68 -5.34
C ALA A 194 13.72 -16.18 -6.43
N MET A 195 13.34 -17.04 -7.39
CA MET A 195 12.35 -16.69 -8.42
C MET A 195 10.99 -16.36 -7.77
N LEU A 196 10.50 -17.23 -6.88
CA LEU A 196 9.21 -17.04 -6.21
C LEU A 196 9.19 -15.78 -5.32
N ALA A 197 10.29 -15.48 -4.64
CA ALA A 197 10.41 -14.25 -3.87
C ALA A 197 10.36 -13.01 -4.79
N SER A 198 10.98 -13.08 -5.97
CA SER A 198 10.89 -12.01 -6.98
C SER A 198 9.46 -11.85 -7.50
N ASP A 199 8.75 -12.96 -7.74
CA ASP A 199 7.35 -12.93 -8.20
C ASP A 199 6.43 -12.30 -7.15
N ILE A 200 6.56 -12.72 -5.89
CA ILE A 200 5.79 -12.14 -4.77
C ILE A 200 6.09 -10.66 -4.60
N ALA A 201 7.37 -10.26 -4.70
CA ALA A 201 7.75 -8.86 -4.60
C ALA A 201 7.15 -8.04 -5.75
N ALA A 202 7.20 -8.53 -6.98
CA ALA A 202 6.60 -7.85 -8.12
C ALA A 202 5.07 -7.69 -7.99
N GLU A 203 4.38 -8.71 -7.45
CA GLU A 203 2.94 -8.66 -7.19
C GLU A 203 2.59 -7.65 -6.08
N GLU A 204 3.36 -7.64 -4.98
CA GLU A 204 3.22 -6.68 -3.88
C GLU A 204 3.53 -5.24 -4.34
N ASP A 205 4.60 -5.03 -5.11
CA ASP A 205 4.98 -3.72 -5.63
C ASP A 205 3.94 -3.18 -6.64
N GLY A 206 3.41 -4.06 -7.49
CA GLY A 206 2.32 -3.72 -8.40
C GLY A 206 1.03 -3.34 -7.66
N PHE A 207 0.72 -4.03 -6.57
CA PHE A 207 -0.39 -3.68 -5.68
C PHE A 207 -0.18 -2.31 -5.03
N LYS A 208 1.00 -2.07 -4.44
CA LYS A 208 1.33 -0.79 -3.80
C LYS A 208 1.25 0.37 -4.77
N ALA A 209 1.81 0.22 -5.96
CA ALA A 209 1.77 1.25 -6.98
C ALA A 209 0.33 1.54 -7.45
N LYS A 210 -0.51 0.51 -7.57
CA LYS A 210 -1.91 0.66 -8.02
C LYS A 210 -2.79 1.38 -7.00
N TYR A 211 -2.60 1.09 -5.71
CA TYR A 211 -3.43 1.64 -4.62
C TYR A 211 -2.65 2.65 -3.76
N HIS A 212 -1.58 3.23 -4.31
CA HIS A 212 -0.81 4.33 -3.72
C HIS A 212 -0.25 4.09 -2.30
N PHE A 213 0.06 2.84 -1.95
CA PHE A 213 0.76 2.53 -0.69
C PHE A 213 2.24 2.97 -0.75
N ASP A 214 2.83 3.22 0.43
CA ASP A 214 4.27 3.50 0.55
C ASP A 214 5.08 2.30 0.00
N PRO A 215 5.98 2.51 -0.98
CA PRO A 215 6.84 1.46 -1.52
C PRO A 215 7.66 0.71 -0.46
N ALA A 216 8.02 1.38 0.65
CA ALA A 216 8.79 0.79 1.74
C ALA A 216 7.93 0.02 2.76
N GLN A 217 6.61 0.19 2.75
CA GLN A 217 5.69 -0.55 3.63
C GLN A 217 5.72 -2.04 3.28
N SER A 218 5.62 -2.92 4.28
CA SER A 218 5.42 -4.35 4.06
C SER A 218 3.93 -4.66 4.16
N ILE A 219 3.40 -5.47 3.24
CA ILE A 219 1.98 -5.86 3.24
C ILE A 219 1.83 -7.37 3.54
N ASP A 220 1.00 -7.69 4.54
CA ASP A 220 0.50 -9.04 4.73
C ASP A 220 -0.84 -9.20 3.99
N PRO A 221 -0.90 -10.05 2.94
CA PRO A 221 -2.14 -10.23 2.18
C PRO A 221 -3.29 -10.82 3.01
N SER A 222 -3.03 -11.38 4.20
CA SER A 222 -4.08 -11.87 5.08
C SER A 222 -4.77 -10.80 5.92
N GLU A 223 -4.17 -9.62 6.05
CA GLU A 223 -4.72 -8.48 6.82
C GLU A 223 -5.43 -7.47 5.90
N LEU A 224 -5.09 -7.44 4.60
CA LEU A 224 -5.61 -6.48 3.61
C LEU A 224 -7.13 -6.29 3.60
N MET A 225 -7.92 -7.34 3.79
CA MET A 225 -9.39 -7.20 3.76
C MET A 225 -9.93 -6.57 5.04
N GLU A 226 -9.29 -6.84 6.18
CA GLU A 226 -9.61 -6.20 7.47
C GLU A 226 -9.20 -4.73 7.45
N ASP A 227 -8.00 -4.43 6.92
CA ASP A 227 -7.52 -3.07 6.75
C ASP A 227 -8.44 -2.26 5.83
N LEU A 228 -8.88 -2.84 4.71
CA LEU A 228 -9.84 -2.19 3.80
C LEU A 228 -11.21 -1.99 4.44
N ASP A 229 -11.68 -2.92 5.29
CA ASP A 229 -12.91 -2.71 6.07
C ASP A 229 -12.79 -1.53 7.03
N ALA A 230 -11.64 -1.40 7.69
CA ALA A 230 -11.37 -0.27 8.59
C ALA A 230 -11.30 1.05 7.83
N GLU A 231 -10.61 1.09 6.69
CA GLU A 231 -10.51 2.27 5.83
C GLU A 231 -11.87 2.72 5.30
N ILE A 232 -12.73 1.78 4.87
CA ILE A 232 -14.11 2.08 4.48
C ILE A 232 -14.90 2.68 5.65
N ALA A 233 -14.77 2.11 6.85
CA ALA A 233 -15.47 2.61 8.02
C ALA A 233 -15.01 4.02 8.41
N ASP A 234 -13.70 4.28 8.33
CA ASP A 234 -13.11 5.60 8.59
C ASP A 234 -13.61 6.63 7.54
N ALA A 235 -13.68 6.24 6.26
CA ALA A 235 -14.22 7.08 5.19
C ALA A 235 -15.72 7.39 5.40
N GLU A 236 -16.52 6.40 5.77
CA GLU A 236 -17.95 6.58 6.08
C GLU A 236 -18.15 7.52 7.28
N GLU A 237 -17.36 7.36 8.34
CA GLU A 237 -17.40 8.25 9.51
C GLU A 237 -17.04 9.68 9.09
N TYR A 238 -15.95 9.85 8.36
CA TYR A 238 -15.48 11.16 7.92
C TYR A 238 -16.47 11.85 6.97
N ILE A 239 -17.08 11.12 6.03
CA ILE A 239 -18.19 11.63 5.21
C ILE A 239 -19.33 12.14 6.10
N GLY A 240 -19.71 11.37 7.13
CA GLY A 240 -20.72 11.79 8.10
C GLY A 240 -20.35 13.09 8.83
N GLU A 241 -19.06 13.27 9.17
CA GLU A 241 -18.56 14.52 9.73
C GLU A 241 -18.68 15.69 8.75
N LEU A 242 -18.26 15.50 7.49
CA LEU A 242 -18.35 16.53 6.45
C LEU A 242 -19.80 16.93 6.16
N GLU A 243 -20.73 15.97 6.11
CA GLU A 243 -22.17 16.23 5.96
C GLU A 243 -22.72 17.01 7.15
N PHE A 244 -22.33 16.64 8.37
CA PHE A 244 -22.70 17.37 9.58
C PHE A 244 -22.18 18.80 9.52
N GLU A 245 -20.90 19.01 9.17
CA GLU A 245 -20.32 20.35 9.02
C GLU A 245 -21.08 21.19 8.00
N LEU A 246 -21.38 20.64 6.82
CA LEU A 246 -22.20 21.31 5.81
C LEU A 246 -23.56 21.74 6.35
N SER A 247 -24.19 20.91 7.19
CA SER A 247 -25.49 21.25 7.81
C SER A 247 -25.42 22.49 8.73
N GLN A 248 -24.25 22.80 9.29
CA GLN A 248 -24.04 23.97 10.14
C GLN A 248 -24.01 25.28 9.34
N PHE A 249 -23.76 25.23 8.02
CA PHE A 249 -23.74 26.42 7.16
C PHE A 249 -25.13 26.95 6.79
N VAL A 250 -26.21 26.34 7.31
CA VAL A 250 -27.58 26.84 7.16
C VAL A 250 -27.83 28.10 8.01
N ASP A 251 -27.08 28.30 9.10
CA ASP A 251 -27.19 29.48 9.98
C ASP A 251 -25.81 30.04 10.35
N MET A 252 -25.65 31.35 10.14
CA MET A 252 -24.42 32.06 10.48
C MET A 252 -24.04 31.96 11.97
N GLN A 253 -24.99 31.81 12.89
CA GLN A 253 -24.66 31.60 14.31
C GLN A 253 -23.98 30.26 14.55
N GLN A 254 -24.38 29.22 13.82
CA GLN A 254 -23.78 27.89 13.90
C GLN A 254 -22.37 27.91 13.30
N VAL A 255 -22.18 28.56 12.15
CA VAL A 255 -20.86 28.79 11.53
C VAL A 255 -19.90 29.49 12.51
N LYS A 256 -20.37 30.53 13.21
CA LYS A 256 -19.56 31.23 14.24
C LYS A 256 -19.21 30.33 15.43
N ALA A 257 -20.17 29.55 15.91
CA ALA A 257 -19.94 28.62 17.02
C ALA A 257 -18.89 27.57 16.64
N TRP A 258 -18.99 27.02 15.44
CA TRP A 258 -18.04 26.06 14.88
C TRP A 258 -16.64 26.67 14.71
N LEU A 259 -16.51 27.85 14.08
CA LEU A 259 -15.22 28.55 13.93
C LEU A 259 -14.55 28.83 15.28
N LYS A 260 -15.36 29.17 16.30
CA LYS A 260 -14.86 29.38 17.65
C LYS A 260 -14.36 28.09 18.29
N ALA A 261 -15.06 26.97 18.13
CA ALA A 261 -14.65 25.66 18.63
C ALA A 261 -13.35 25.19 17.94
N MET A 262 -13.28 25.29 16.62
CA MET A 262 -12.08 24.97 15.82
C MET A 262 -10.87 25.79 16.26
N LYS A 263 -11.04 27.11 16.46
CA LYS A 263 -9.98 27.97 17.00
C LYS A 263 -9.50 27.54 18.39
N GLN A 264 -10.41 27.06 19.24
CA GLN A 264 -10.05 26.58 20.58
C GLN A 264 -9.29 25.25 20.54
N GLN A 265 -9.66 24.35 19.64
CA GLN A 265 -8.94 23.10 19.36
C GLN A 265 -7.51 23.38 18.88
N LEU A 266 -7.34 24.22 17.85
CA LEU A 266 -6.03 24.62 17.33
C LEU A 266 -5.15 25.32 18.38
N ALA A 267 -5.77 26.11 19.26
CA ALA A 267 -5.05 26.73 20.38
C ALA A 267 -4.70 25.73 21.50
N ALA A 268 -5.42 24.63 21.63
CA ALA A 268 -5.14 23.56 22.59
C ALA A 268 -4.02 22.63 22.10
N THR A 269 -4.00 22.27 20.81
CA THR A 269 -2.95 21.47 20.18
C THR A 269 -1.59 22.19 20.22
N ARG A 270 -1.52 23.45 19.78
CA ARG A 270 -0.28 24.26 19.85
C ARG A 270 0.28 24.41 21.27
N ARG A 271 -0.57 24.44 22.30
CA ARG A 271 -0.14 24.50 23.71
C ARG A 271 0.45 23.18 24.22
N ARG A 272 0.05 22.05 23.63
CA ARG A 272 0.61 20.73 23.94
C ARG A 272 1.95 20.55 23.23
N GLU A 273 2.04 20.93 21.96
CA GLU A 273 3.26 20.87 21.15
C GLU A 273 4.35 21.81 21.68
N GLY A 274 4.02 23.04 22.08
CA GLY A 274 4.99 23.97 22.66
C GLY A 274 5.43 23.64 24.10
N ARG A 275 4.97 22.52 24.67
CA ARG A 275 5.35 22.04 26.00
C ARG A 275 6.14 20.71 25.95
N GLY A 276 6.26 20.09 24.77
CA GLY A 276 7.16 18.96 24.50
C GLY A 276 8.54 19.45 24.09
#